data_AF-A0A8S3FMU5-F1
#
_entry.id   AF-A0A8S3FMU5-F1
#
_cell.length_a   1.000
_cell.length_b   1.000
_cell.length_c   1.000
_cell.angle_alpha   90.00
_cell.angle_beta   90.00
_cell.angle_gamma   90.00
#
_symmetry.space_group_name_H-M   'P 1'
#
loop_
_entity.id
_entity.type
_entity.pdbx_description
1 polymer ?
#
loop_
_entity_poly.entity_id
_entity_poly.type
_entity_poly.pdbx_seq_one_letter_code
_entity_poly.pdbx_strand_id
1 'polypeptide(L)'
;MNQYNISSIKNNTIRILFIIMILIVIGLYMTKLKSGLVTGILISNSTFTIATINNQKIQCIVYFQERSGRLGNRMFMVASAYGLARLHFCHLYLTPETITEMQSVFIFDLSPLLISITTFNSIVHNPSISMTKKSRSITCQYVPELTRPNAIAPGDIFELKHYWQSYLHFTKYNDDIRQRIFSATQSILQKVSNLFVDIYKLKLHSKPKFSLDNHQLFKKQLAQSNWTTWIGVH
;
A
#
# COMPACT_ATOMS: atom_id res chain seq x y z
N MET A 1 -53.48 42.46 3.19
CA MET A 1 -52.46 42.03 2.21
C MET A 1 -51.08 42.35 2.78
N ASN A 2 -50.35 41.38 3.36
CA ASN A 2 -48.89 41.46 3.59
C ASN A 2 -48.23 40.19 4.20
N GLN A 3 -48.94 39.07 4.34
CA GLN A 3 -48.35 37.85 4.93
C GLN A 3 -47.61 36.93 3.94
N TYR A 4 -47.78 37.10 2.62
CA TYR A 4 -47.14 36.22 1.63
C TYR A 4 -45.65 36.55 1.33
N ASN A 5 -45.16 37.74 1.67
CA ASN A 5 -43.78 38.15 1.37
C ASN A 5 -42.74 37.69 2.42
N ILE A 6 -43.16 37.41 3.66
CA ILE A 6 -42.23 37.05 4.75
C ILE A 6 -41.72 35.60 4.62
N SER A 7 -42.54 34.71 4.04
CA SER A 7 -42.19 33.29 3.81
C SER A 7 -41.10 33.13 2.74
N SER A 8 -41.22 33.88 1.63
CA SER A 8 -40.26 33.82 0.51
C SER A 8 -38.87 34.32 0.90
N ILE A 9 -38.81 35.42 1.68
CA ILE A 9 -37.54 36.00 2.14
C ILE A 9 -36.81 35.04 3.09
N LYS A 10 -37.52 34.40 4.04
CA LYS A 10 -36.93 33.41 4.95
C LYS A 10 -36.32 32.21 4.21
N ASN A 11 -36.97 31.74 3.15
CA ASN A 11 -36.48 30.59 2.40
C ASN A 11 -35.21 30.92 1.59
N ASN A 12 -35.11 32.15 1.07
CA ASN A 12 -33.91 32.62 0.39
C ASN A 12 -32.73 32.85 1.36
N THR A 13 -32.99 33.36 2.56
CA THR A 13 -31.94 33.51 3.59
C THR A 13 -31.37 32.16 4.00
N ILE A 14 -32.21 31.13 4.16
CA ILE A 14 -31.76 29.77 4.51
C ILE A 14 -30.92 29.15 3.38
N ARG A 15 -31.32 29.34 2.11
CA ARG A 15 -30.55 28.86 0.94
C ARG A 15 -29.18 29.53 0.84
N ILE A 16 -29.09 30.84 1.08
CA ILE A 16 -27.83 31.58 1.06
C ILE A 16 -26.90 31.09 2.20
N LEU A 17 -27.44 30.90 3.41
CA LEU A 17 -26.67 30.37 4.54
C LEU A 17 -26.14 28.95 4.26
N PHE A 18 -26.93 28.10 3.61
CA PHE A 18 -26.51 26.75 3.25
C PHE A 18 -25.37 26.75 2.22
N ILE A 19 -25.43 27.62 1.20
CA ILE A 19 -24.36 27.78 0.21
C ILE A 19 -23.07 28.28 0.86
N ILE A 20 -23.16 29.28 1.75
CA ILE A 20 -21.99 29.78 2.50
C ILE A 20 -21.36 28.66 3.33
N MET A 21 -22.17 27.84 4.01
CA MET A 21 -21.69 26.69 4.78
C MET A 21 -20.94 25.68 3.90
N ILE A 22 -21.46 25.34 2.73
CA ILE A 22 -20.79 24.45 1.78
C ILE A 22 -19.46 25.04 1.32
N LEU A 23 -19.41 26.33 0.99
CA LEU A 23 -18.18 27.00 0.56
C LEU A 23 -17.12 27.04 1.67
N ILE A 24 -17.52 27.22 2.93
CA ILE A 24 -16.62 27.15 4.08
C ILE A 24 -16.05 25.73 4.24
N VAL A 25 -16.89 24.69 4.11
CA VAL A 25 -16.45 23.29 4.20
C VAL A 25 -15.46 22.95 3.07
N ILE A 26 -15.74 23.38 1.84
CA ILE A 26 -14.84 23.21 0.70
C ILE A 26 -13.53 23.97 0.95
N GLY A 27 -13.60 25.21 1.42
CA GLY A 27 -12.41 26.01 1.75
C GLY A 27 -11.54 25.36 2.83
N LEU A 28 -12.14 24.87 3.91
CA LEU A 28 -11.45 24.13 4.98
C LEU A 28 -10.86 22.80 4.50
N TYR A 29 -11.54 22.12 3.57
CA TYR A 29 -11.01 20.89 2.97
C TYR A 29 -9.79 21.17 2.09
N MET A 30 -9.83 22.24 1.30
CA MET A 30 -8.74 22.64 0.41
C MET A 30 -7.52 23.19 1.18
N THR A 31 -7.72 23.88 2.31
CA THR A 31 -6.59 24.31 3.16
C THR A 31 -5.90 23.13 3.86
N LYS A 32 -6.66 22.08 4.23
CA LYS A 32 -6.11 20.83 4.78
C LYS A 32 -5.32 20.03 3.73
N LEU A 33 -5.71 20.11 2.47
CA LEU A 33 -4.97 19.51 1.35
C LEU A 33 -3.63 20.23 1.09
N LYS A 34 -3.58 21.55 1.32
CA LYS A 34 -2.36 22.35 1.17
C LYS A 34 -1.40 22.23 2.35
N SER A 35 -1.90 22.07 3.58
CA SER A 35 -1.04 21.90 4.78
C SER A 35 -0.49 20.47 4.95
N GLY A 36 -1.07 19.47 4.26
CA GLY A 36 -0.50 18.12 4.17
C GLY A 36 0.69 17.98 3.21
N LEU A 37 1.05 19.03 2.46
CA LEU A 37 2.13 19.01 1.47
C LEU A 37 3.45 19.61 1.99
N VAL A 38 3.46 20.20 3.19
CA VAL A 38 4.65 20.86 3.76
C VAL A 38 4.82 20.44 5.22
N THR A 39 5.10 19.16 5.42
CA THR A 39 5.93 18.73 6.56
C THR A 39 7.04 17.90 5.98
N GLY A 40 8.21 18.54 5.89
CA GLY A 40 9.44 17.96 5.38
C GLY A 40 9.72 16.63 6.07
N ILE A 41 9.67 15.57 5.27
CA ILE A 41 10.86 14.78 4.91
C ILE A 41 12.06 15.04 5.85
N LEU A 42 11.97 14.49 7.05
CA LEU A 42 13.15 13.95 7.73
C LEU A 42 13.33 12.55 7.14
N ILE A 43 14.11 12.45 6.07
CA ILE A 43 14.63 11.18 5.59
C ILE A 43 15.49 10.65 6.73
N SER A 44 14.94 9.70 7.49
CA SER A 44 15.78 8.75 8.20
C SER A 44 16.60 8.04 7.13
N ASN A 45 17.92 8.17 7.19
CA ASN A 45 18.86 7.36 6.43
C ASN A 45 18.68 5.88 6.85
N SER A 46 17.64 5.24 6.33
CA SER A 46 17.54 3.77 6.34
C SER A 46 18.56 3.30 5.31
N THR A 47 19.75 2.95 5.80
CA THR A 47 20.80 2.27 5.06
C THR A 47 20.26 0.92 4.59
N PHE A 48 19.65 0.92 3.40
CA PHE A 48 19.32 -0.32 2.71
C PHE A 48 20.63 -0.99 2.32
N THR A 49 20.85 -2.21 2.79
CA THR A 49 21.80 -3.13 2.13
C THR A 49 21.18 -3.52 0.80
N ILE A 50 21.34 -2.64 -0.19
CA ILE A 50 21.13 -2.97 -1.59
C ILE A 50 22.14 -4.06 -1.91
N ALA A 51 21.68 -5.20 -2.41
CA ALA A 51 22.59 -6.22 -2.91
C ALA A 51 23.37 -5.62 -4.09
N THR A 52 24.63 -5.25 -3.86
CA THR A 52 25.57 -4.88 -4.91
C THR A 52 25.85 -6.14 -5.71
N ILE A 53 25.31 -6.21 -6.93
CA ILE A 53 25.53 -7.35 -7.83
C ILE A 53 26.97 -7.28 -8.34
N ASN A 54 27.91 -7.76 -7.54
CA ASN A 54 29.22 -8.17 -8.01
C ASN A 54 29.07 -9.63 -8.47
N ASN A 55 28.99 -9.87 -9.78
CA ASN A 55 29.00 -11.20 -10.42
C ASN A 55 27.84 -12.18 -10.12
N GLN A 56 26.74 -11.77 -9.48
CA GLN A 56 25.57 -12.65 -9.38
C GLN A 56 24.85 -12.75 -10.74
N LYS A 57 24.76 -13.98 -11.27
CA LYS A 57 23.99 -14.31 -12.48
C LYS A 57 22.51 -14.04 -12.20
N ILE A 58 22.00 -12.92 -12.73
CA ILE A 58 20.59 -12.53 -12.61
C ILE A 58 19.74 -13.57 -13.32
N GLN A 59 18.99 -14.35 -12.55
CA GLN A 59 18.18 -15.44 -13.10
C GLN A 59 16.98 -14.89 -13.86
N CYS A 60 16.17 -14.03 -13.27
CA CYS A 60 15.03 -13.37 -13.91
C CYS A 60 14.69 -12.11 -13.11
N ILE A 61 13.85 -11.24 -13.67
CA ILE A 61 13.38 -10.02 -12.99
C ILE A 61 11.86 -10.01 -13.00
N VAL A 62 11.24 -9.81 -11.85
CA VAL A 62 9.81 -9.47 -11.74
C VAL A 62 9.72 -8.00 -11.38
N TYR A 63 8.87 -7.25 -12.09
CA TYR A 63 8.67 -5.83 -11.80
C TYR A 63 7.27 -5.35 -12.16
N PHE A 64 6.90 -4.19 -11.64
CA PHE A 64 5.73 -3.43 -12.11
C PHE A 64 6.01 -1.93 -12.03
N GLN A 65 5.33 -1.17 -12.88
CA GLN A 65 5.45 0.29 -12.94
C GLN A 65 4.12 1.01 -12.71
N GLU A 66 3.02 0.27 -12.65
CA GLU A 66 1.69 0.86 -12.57
C GLU A 66 1.43 1.48 -11.19
N ARG A 67 0.94 2.72 -11.18
CA ARG A 67 0.62 3.49 -9.97
C ARG A 67 -0.89 3.56 -9.68
N SER A 68 -1.70 2.96 -10.54
CA SER A 68 -3.16 3.06 -10.47
C SER A 68 -3.73 2.40 -9.20
N GLY A 69 -4.89 2.88 -8.76
CA GLY A 69 -5.61 2.32 -7.62
C GLY A 69 -5.34 3.00 -6.28
N ARG A 70 -5.93 2.44 -5.22
CA ARG A 70 -5.72 2.86 -3.82
C ARG A 70 -4.59 2.04 -3.19
N LEU A 71 -4.13 2.44 -2.00
CA LEU A 71 -3.05 1.76 -1.26
C LEU A 71 -3.23 0.25 -1.19
N GLY A 72 -4.44 -0.26 -0.87
CA GLY A 72 -4.72 -1.70 -0.82
C GLY A 72 -4.44 -2.42 -2.14
N ASN A 73 -4.83 -1.83 -3.28
CA ASN A 73 -4.54 -2.41 -4.59
C ASN A 73 -3.03 -2.48 -4.86
N ARG A 74 -2.30 -1.43 -4.47
CA ARG A 74 -0.83 -1.42 -4.60
C ARG A 74 -0.17 -2.41 -3.66
N MET A 75 -0.71 -2.63 -2.46
CA MET A 75 -0.26 -3.70 -1.57
C MET A 75 -0.43 -5.07 -2.24
N PHE A 76 -1.55 -5.33 -2.91
CA PHE A 76 -1.75 -6.61 -3.63
C PHE A 76 -0.75 -6.80 -4.76
N MET A 77 -0.41 -5.72 -5.47
CA MET A 77 0.61 -5.76 -6.51
C MET A 77 1.99 -6.07 -5.96
N VAL A 78 2.41 -5.38 -4.90
CA VAL A 78 3.69 -5.66 -4.24
C VAL A 78 3.73 -7.09 -3.72
N ALA A 79 2.66 -7.55 -3.06
CA ALA A 79 2.58 -8.90 -2.51
C ALA A 79 2.67 -9.97 -3.61
N SER A 80 1.97 -9.77 -4.72
CA SER A 80 1.99 -10.68 -5.86
C SER A 80 3.36 -10.70 -6.55
N ALA A 81 3.97 -9.52 -6.75
CA ALA A 81 5.31 -9.40 -7.32
C ALA A 81 6.36 -10.08 -6.44
N TYR A 82 6.28 -9.87 -5.13
CA TYR A 82 7.16 -10.52 -4.17
C TYR A 82 7.00 -12.04 -4.17
N GLY A 83 5.75 -12.53 -4.16
CA GLY A 83 5.46 -13.96 -4.19
C GLY A 83 6.00 -14.63 -5.45
N LEU A 84 5.83 -14.01 -6.62
CA LEU A 84 6.41 -14.49 -7.87
C LEU A 84 7.94 -14.46 -7.84
N ALA A 85 8.55 -13.36 -7.38
CA ALA A 85 9.99 -13.25 -7.28
C ALA A 85 10.59 -14.34 -6.38
N ARG A 86 9.97 -14.59 -5.22
CA ARG A 86 10.40 -15.67 -4.31
C ARG A 86 10.17 -17.06 -4.89
N LEU A 87 9.06 -17.29 -5.58
CA LEU A 87 8.73 -18.61 -6.13
C LEU A 87 9.68 -19.01 -7.27
N HIS A 88 10.04 -18.06 -8.13
CA HIS A 88 10.86 -18.28 -9.31
C HIS A 88 12.33 -17.91 -9.13
N PHE A 89 12.74 -17.57 -7.91
CA PHE A 89 14.09 -17.09 -7.58
C PHE A 89 14.52 -15.88 -8.45
N CYS A 90 13.57 -15.01 -8.80
CA CYS A 90 13.84 -13.79 -9.54
C CYS A 90 14.24 -12.65 -8.61
N HIS A 91 14.96 -11.67 -9.17
CA HIS A 91 15.07 -10.36 -8.57
C HIS A 91 13.76 -9.60 -8.68
N LEU A 92 13.54 -8.66 -7.76
CA LEU A 92 12.38 -7.80 -7.72
C LEU A 92 12.81 -6.36 -7.98
N TYR A 93 12.16 -5.68 -8.93
CA TYR A 93 12.29 -4.24 -9.08
C TYR A 93 10.96 -3.55 -8.76
N LEU A 94 11.03 -2.56 -7.88
CA LEU A 94 9.92 -1.64 -7.59
C LEU A 94 10.37 -0.21 -7.89
N THR A 95 9.46 0.61 -8.40
CA THR A 95 9.76 2.02 -8.64
C THR A 95 10.06 2.75 -7.32
N PRO A 96 10.95 3.76 -7.31
CA PRO A 96 11.26 4.53 -6.10
C PRO A 96 10.02 5.13 -5.43
N GLU A 97 9.02 5.51 -6.21
CA GLU A 97 7.77 6.08 -5.71
C GLU A 97 6.92 5.04 -4.99
N THR A 98 6.83 3.81 -5.52
CA THR A 98 6.17 2.70 -4.82
C THR A 98 6.87 2.40 -3.50
N ILE A 99 8.20 2.37 -3.48
CA ILE A 99 8.98 2.12 -2.27
C ILE A 99 8.70 3.20 -1.23
N THR A 100 8.81 4.46 -1.62
CA THR A 100 8.59 5.62 -0.74
C THR A 100 7.18 5.63 -0.17
N GLU A 101 6.17 5.37 -1.01
CA GLU A 101 4.79 5.29 -0.57
C GLU A 101 4.59 4.18 0.47
N MET A 102 5.08 2.97 0.20
CA MET A 102 4.92 1.85 1.11
C MET A 102 5.66 2.08 2.44
N GLN A 103 6.86 2.67 2.39
CA GLN A 103 7.64 3.01 3.59
C GLN A 103 6.98 4.07 4.47
N SER A 104 6.12 4.92 3.90
CA SER A 104 5.36 5.90 4.70
C SER A 104 4.32 5.24 5.62
N VAL A 105 3.94 3.99 5.35
CA VAL A 105 2.92 3.24 6.10
C VAL A 105 3.50 2.01 6.80
N PHE A 106 4.48 1.35 6.18
CA PHE A 106 5.00 0.05 6.60
C PHE A 106 6.52 0.09 6.82
N ILE A 107 7.04 -0.87 7.60
CA ILE A 107 8.48 -1.08 7.79
C ILE A 107 9.16 -1.52 6.47
N PHE A 108 8.41 -2.15 5.57
CA PHE A 108 8.72 -2.40 4.16
C PHE A 108 10.14 -2.90 3.84
N ASP A 109 10.44 -4.13 4.24
CA ASP A 109 11.69 -4.82 3.91
C ASP A 109 11.49 -5.90 2.83
N LEU A 110 12.18 -5.72 1.70
CA LEU A 110 12.17 -6.63 0.54
C LEU A 110 13.53 -7.30 0.28
N SER A 111 14.52 -7.06 1.15
CA SER A 111 15.84 -7.65 0.99
C SER A 111 15.80 -9.18 1.21
N PRO A 112 16.52 -9.98 0.41
CA PRO A 112 17.55 -9.59 -0.57
C PRO A 112 17.05 -9.49 -2.03
N LEU A 113 15.75 -9.59 -2.30
CA LEU A 113 15.25 -9.67 -3.69
C LEU A 113 15.34 -8.35 -4.44
N LEU A 114 15.23 -7.23 -3.71
CA LEU A 114 15.10 -5.91 -4.30
C LEU A 114 16.40 -5.46 -4.98
N ILE A 115 16.32 -5.16 -6.27
CA ILE A 115 17.40 -4.53 -7.03
C ILE A 115 17.18 -3.02 -7.16
N SER A 116 18.27 -2.27 -7.26
CA SER A 116 18.20 -0.81 -7.43
C SER A 116 17.72 -0.43 -8.83
N ILE A 117 17.28 0.82 -8.98
CA ILE A 117 16.97 1.42 -10.30
C ILE A 117 18.18 1.41 -11.24
N THR A 118 19.39 1.63 -10.71
CA THR A 118 20.62 1.62 -11.51
C THR A 118 20.88 0.22 -12.06
N THR A 119 20.77 -0.81 -11.23
CA THR A 119 20.89 -2.20 -11.63
C THR A 119 19.81 -2.57 -12.64
N PHE A 120 18.54 -2.26 -12.36
CA PHE A 120 17.43 -2.54 -13.27
C PHE A 120 17.65 -1.91 -14.66
N ASN A 121 17.96 -0.60 -14.71
CA ASN A 121 18.20 0.10 -15.96
C ASN A 121 19.41 -0.46 -16.71
N SER A 122 20.47 -0.84 -15.99
CA SER A 122 21.67 -1.47 -16.58
C SER A 122 21.41 -2.85 -17.17
N ILE A 123 20.29 -3.50 -16.84
CA ILE A 123 19.92 -4.81 -17.41
C ILE A 123 18.95 -4.61 -18.56
N VAL A 124 17.90 -3.82 -18.34
CA VAL A 124 16.82 -3.60 -19.31
C VAL A 124 17.32 -2.87 -20.57
N HIS A 125 18.32 -2.00 -20.44
CA HIS A 125 18.86 -1.22 -21.55
C HIS A 125 20.21 -1.71 -22.07
N ASN A 126 20.71 -2.85 -21.58
CA ASN A 126 22.01 -3.36 -22.02
C ASN A 126 21.85 -4.26 -23.26
N PRO A 127 22.39 -3.85 -24.42
CA PRO A 127 22.28 -4.61 -25.66
C PRO A 127 23.07 -5.92 -25.64
N SER A 128 24.06 -6.05 -24.74
CA SER A 128 24.92 -7.23 -24.61
C SER A 128 24.28 -8.34 -23.75
N ILE A 129 23.29 -8.01 -22.91
CA ILE A 129 22.56 -8.97 -22.08
C ILE A 129 21.25 -9.27 -22.80
N SER A 130 21.23 -10.32 -23.60
CA SER A 130 20.00 -10.78 -24.26
C SER A 130 19.01 -11.28 -23.21
N MET A 131 18.02 -10.45 -22.88
CA MET A 131 16.87 -10.83 -22.06
C MET A 131 15.58 -10.65 -22.86
N THR A 132 14.65 -11.58 -22.70
CA THR A 132 13.34 -11.48 -23.34
C THR A 132 12.37 -10.77 -22.39
N LYS A 133 11.91 -9.59 -22.77
CA LYS A 133 10.85 -8.90 -22.02
C LYS A 133 9.52 -9.60 -22.26
N LYS A 134 8.91 -10.12 -21.19
CA LYS A 134 7.55 -10.69 -21.20
C LYS A 134 6.67 -9.82 -20.32
N SER A 135 5.58 -9.31 -20.89
CA SER A 135 4.57 -8.58 -20.12
C SER A 135 3.32 -9.42 -19.99
N ARG A 136 2.77 -9.52 -18.78
CA ARG A 136 1.47 -10.15 -18.53
C ARG A 136 0.52 -9.11 -17.95
N SER A 137 -0.55 -8.87 -18.71
CA SER A 137 -1.71 -8.13 -18.24
C SER A 137 -2.68 -9.10 -17.61
N ILE A 138 -3.00 -8.90 -16.33
CA ILE A 138 -4.00 -9.69 -15.62
C ILE A 138 -4.95 -8.74 -14.90
N THR A 139 -6.24 -8.93 -15.13
CA THR A 139 -7.30 -8.11 -14.57
C THR A 139 -7.95 -8.82 -13.40
N CYS A 140 -7.49 -8.57 -12.16
CA CYS A 140 -8.05 -9.11 -10.91
C CYS A 140 -8.25 -10.64 -10.84
N GLN A 141 -7.72 -11.40 -11.80
CA GLN A 141 -7.93 -12.83 -11.94
C GLN A 141 -6.72 -13.59 -11.41
N TYR A 142 -6.98 -14.75 -10.82
CA TYR A 142 -5.93 -15.70 -10.52
C TYR A 142 -5.48 -16.41 -11.80
N VAL A 143 -4.16 -16.48 -12.03
CA VAL A 143 -3.55 -17.21 -13.15
C VAL A 143 -2.70 -18.35 -12.59
N PRO A 144 -3.27 -19.57 -12.49
CA PRO A 144 -2.62 -20.72 -11.84
C PRO A 144 -1.34 -21.17 -12.53
N GLU A 145 -1.14 -20.83 -13.79
CA GLU A 145 0.07 -21.18 -14.53
C GLU A 145 1.30 -20.53 -13.92
N LEU A 146 1.16 -19.33 -13.35
CA LEU A 146 2.28 -18.56 -12.79
C LEU A 146 2.72 -19.03 -11.40
N THR A 147 1.88 -19.83 -10.73
CA THR A 147 2.23 -20.47 -9.45
C THR A 147 2.90 -21.84 -9.63
N ARG A 148 3.04 -22.30 -10.87
CA ARG A 148 3.82 -23.52 -11.19
C ARG A 148 5.31 -23.20 -11.20
N PRO A 149 6.19 -24.13 -10.78
CA PRO A 149 7.64 -23.95 -10.92
C PRO A 149 8.04 -23.64 -12.37
N ASN A 150 9.04 -22.77 -12.56
CA ASN A 150 9.59 -22.40 -13.87
C ASN A 150 8.61 -21.72 -14.85
N ALA A 151 7.48 -21.18 -14.37
CA ALA A 151 6.57 -20.42 -15.21
C ALA A 151 7.18 -19.10 -15.73
N ILE A 152 8.21 -18.59 -15.04
CA ILE A 152 9.07 -17.50 -15.50
C ILE A 152 10.44 -18.13 -15.79
N ALA A 153 10.92 -18.02 -17.03
CA ALA A 153 12.15 -18.66 -17.43
C ALA A 153 13.37 -17.82 -17.00
N PRO A 154 14.53 -18.46 -16.79
CA PRO A 154 15.78 -17.72 -16.64
C PRO A 154 16.04 -16.83 -17.87
N GLY A 155 16.47 -15.59 -17.67
CA GLY A 155 16.67 -14.57 -18.68
C GLY A 155 15.42 -13.73 -18.98
N ASP A 156 14.27 -14.03 -18.37
CA ASP A 156 13.05 -13.26 -18.59
C ASP A 156 13.00 -12.00 -17.70
N ILE A 157 12.56 -10.89 -18.31
CA ILE A 157 12.11 -9.69 -17.60
C ILE A 157 10.58 -9.70 -17.63
N PHE A 158 9.99 -10.02 -16.49
CA PHE A 158 8.55 -10.23 -16.33
C PHE A 158 7.87 -9.00 -15.73
N GLU A 159 7.08 -8.32 -16.57
CA GLU A 159 6.31 -7.14 -16.18
C GLU A 159 4.88 -7.52 -15.77
N LEU A 160 4.50 -7.19 -14.53
CA LEU A 160 3.13 -7.28 -14.05
C LEU A 160 2.38 -6.00 -14.39
N LYS A 161 1.25 -6.13 -15.08
CA LYS A 161 0.34 -5.03 -15.39
C LYS A 161 -1.03 -5.24 -14.75
N HIS A 162 -1.68 -4.14 -14.39
CA HIS A 162 -2.99 -4.02 -13.74
C HIS A 162 -3.06 -4.64 -12.37
N TYR A 163 -4.23 -5.06 -11.90
CA TYR A 163 -4.46 -5.51 -10.54
C TYR A 163 -4.25 -7.02 -10.40
N TRP A 164 -3.34 -7.39 -9.52
CA TRP A 164 -3.06 -8.79 -9.16
C TRP A 164 -3.45 -9.01 -7.71
N GLN A 165 -4.59 -9.69 -7.51
CA GLN A 165 -5.02 -10.18 -6.20
C GLN A 165 -4.58 -11.63 -5.95
N SER A 166 -3.61 -12.12 -6.74
CA SER A 166 -3.14 -13.50 -6.64
C SER A 166 -2.26 -13.77 -5.42
N TYR A 167 -1.99 -12.75 -4.59
CA TYR A 167 -1.15 -12.89 -3.40
C TYR A 167 -1.64 -13.94 -2.41
N LEU A 168 -2.95 -14.21 -2.38
CA LEU A 168 -3.55 -15.27 -1.56
C LEU A 168 -3.05 -16.68 -1.93
N HIS A 169 -2.53 -16.85 -3.15
CA HIS A 169 -1.98 -18.12 -3.63
C HIS A 169 -0.50 -18.31 -3.29
N PHE A 170 0.14 -17.30 -2.69
CA PHE A 170 1.48 -17.38 -2.14
C PHE A 170 1.44 -17.64 -0.62
N THR A 171 0.60 -18.59 -0.19
CA THR A 171 0.40 -18.94 1.23
C THR A 171 1.70 -19.25 1.96
N LYS A 172 2.66 -19.89 1.27
CA LYS A 172 4.01 -20.18 1.77
C LYS A 172 4.78 -18.92 2.21
N TYR A 173 4.50 -17.77 1.62
CA TYR A 173 5.19 -16.50 1.89
C TYR A 173 4.32 -15.51 2.68
N ASN A 174 3.18 -15.95 3.20
CA ASN A 174 2.21 -15.09 3.87
C ASN A 174 2.79 -14.44 5.13
N ASP A 175 3.56 -15.18 5.92
CA ASP A 175 4.22 -14.64 7.11
C ASP A 175 5.29 -13.61 6.75
N ASP A 176 6.13 -13.89 5.74
CA ASP A 176 7.11 -12.93 5.21
C ASP A 176 6.42 -11.64 4.76
N ILE A 177 5.35 -11.76 3.96
CA ILE A 177 4.58 -10.61 3.45
C ILE A 177 3.97 -9.80 4.61
N ARG A 178 3.38 -10.46 5.61
CA ARG A 178 2.73 -9.78 6.74
C ARG A 178 3.70 -9.14 7.72
N GLN A 179 4.83 -9.81 7.98
CA GLN A 179 5.74 -9.42 9.06
C GLN A 179 6.87 -8.52 8.57
N ARG A 180 7.38 -8.74 7.36
CA ARG A 180 8.52 -7.97 6.82
C ARG A 180 8.09 -6.87 5.86
N ILE A 181 7.03 -7.08 5.08
CA ILE A 181 6.59 -6.13 4.06
C ILE A 181 5.51 -5.20 4.61
N PHE A 182 4.42 -5.74 5.16
CA PHE A 182 3.24 -4.97 5.59
C PHE A 182 3.05 -4.89 7.12
N SER A 183 4.15 -4.89 7.86
CA SER A 183 4.11 -4.49 9.26
C SER A 183 3.99 -2.96 9.34
N ALA A 184 2.92 -2.48 9.96
CA ALA A 184 2.66 -1.04 10.08
C ALA A 184 3.72 -0.38 10.96
N THR A 185 4.09 0.86 10.62
CA THR A 185 4.99 1.66 11.47
C THR A 185 4.31 2.05 12.78
N GLN A 186 5.11 2.39 13.80
CA GLN A 186 4.59 2.76 15.12
C GLN A 186 3.62 3.93 15.07
N SER A 187 3.90 4.93 14.23
CA SER A 187 3.05 6.11 14.08
C SER A 187 1.67 5.76 13.51
N ILE A 188 1.62 4.81 12.56
CA ILE A 188 0.37 4.30 12.00
C ILE A 188 -0.37 3.44 13.03
N LEU A 189 0.32 2.53 13.72
CA LEU A 189 -0.28 1.72 14.78
C LEU A 189 -0.93 2.59 15.87
N GLN A 190 -0.25 3.67 16.27
CA GLN A 190 -0.78 4.61 17.26
C GLN A 190 -2.03 5.35 16.75
N LYS A 191 -2.03 5.83 15.49
CA LYS A 191 -3.20 6.46 14.88
C LYS A 191 -4.40 5.52 14.84
N VAL A 192 -4.19 4.27 14.41
CA VAL A 192 -5.26 3.27 14.32
C VAL A 192 -5.74 2.88 15.73
N SER A 193 -4.84 2.69 16.68
CA SER A 193 -5.20 2.42 18.08
C SER A 193 -6.07 3.51 18.68
N ASN A 194 -5.71 4.79 18.48
CA ASN A 194 -6.51 5.91 18.97
C ASN A 194 -7.93 5.90 18.37
N LEU A 195 -8.05 5.63 17.07
CA LEU A 195 -9.36 5.49 16.40
C LEU A 195 -10.21 4.41 17.08
N PHE A 196 -9.64 3.23 17.36
CA PHE A 196 -10.37 2.17 18.04
C PHE A 196 -10.71 2.51 19.49
N VAL A 197 -9.80 3.13 20.24
CA VAL A 197 -10.07 3.61 21.61
C VAL A 197 -11.24 4.60 21.61
N ASP A 198 -11.30 5.52 20.65
CA ASP A 198 -12.39 6.48 20.53
C ASP A 198 -13.72 5.79 20.21
N ILE A 199 -13.73 4.81 19.30
CA ILE A 199 -14.91 3.99 18.98
C ILE A 199 -15.40 3.24 20.23
N TYR A 200 -14.49 2.60 20.98
CA TYR A 200 -14.84 1.87 22.20
C TYR A 200 -15.40 2.79 23.28
N LYS A 201 -14.81 3.97 23.45
CA LYS A 201 -15.31 4.96 24.40
C LYS A 201 -16.71 5.43 24.02
N LEU A 202 -16.97 5.68 22.74
CA LEU A 202 -18.23 6.21 22.23
C LEU A 202 -19.35 5.16 22.17
N LYS A 203 -19.02 3.91 21.86
CA LYS A 203 -20.02 2.85 21.59
C LYS A 203 -20.16 1.84 22.73
N LEU A 204 -19.09 1.62 23.49
CA LEU A 204 -19.02 0.55 24.50
C LEU A 204 -18.72 1.08 25.90
N HIS A 205 -18.61 2.41 26.08
CA HIS A 205 -18.28 3.05 27.34
C HIS A 205 -17.03 2.46 28.03
N SER A 206 -16.08 1.96 27.23
CA SER A 206 -14.85 1.33 27.71
C SER A 206 -13.63 2.04 27.11
N LYS A 207 -12.50 2.00 27.83
CA LYS A 207 -11.23 2.59 27.39
C LYS A 207 -10.14 1.52 27.40
N PRO A 208 -10.09 0.65 26.38
CA PRO A 208 -9.08 -0.40 26.31
C PRO A 208 -7.67 0.22 26.24
N LYS A 209 -6.69 -0.48 26.81
CA LYS A 209 -5.26 -0.16 26.66
C LYS A 209 -4.65 -1.17 25.69
N PHE A 210 -4.54 -0.78 24.44
CA PHE A 210 -3.89 -1.61 23.43
C PHE A 210 -2.37 -1.50 23.52
N SER A 211 -1.68 -2.62 23.39
CA SER A 211 -0.23 -2.62 23.16
C SER A 211 0.03 -2.28 21.71
N LEU A 212 1.04 -1.43 21.49
CA LEU A 212 1.53 -1.04 20.18
C LEU A 212 2.89 -1.64 19.88
N ASP A 213 3.33 -2.64 20.64
CA ASP A 213 4.68 -3.20 20.51
C ASP A 213 4.87 -3.91 19.17
N ASN A 214 3.81 -4.56 18.67
CA ASN A 214 3.78 -5.05 17.31
C ASN A 214 2.34 -5.14 16.75
N HIS A 215 2.24 -5.07 15.42
CA HIS A 215 0.97 -5.10 14.69
C HIS A 215 0.14 -6.36 14.98
N GLN A 216 0.76 -7.53 15.12
CA GLN A 216 0.03 -8.80 15.36
C GLN A 216 -0.62 -8.84 16.73
N LEU A 217 0.06 -8.34 17.76
CA LEU A 217 -0.46 -8.24 19.12
C LEU A 217 -1.65 -7.28 19.16
N PHE A 218 -1.52 -6.10 18.54
CA PHE A 218 -2.62 -5.15 18.43
C PHE A 218 -3.85 -5.79 17.76
N LYS A 219 -3.65 -6.49 16.63
CA LYS A 219 -4.70 -7.20 15.93
C LYS A 219 -5.36 -8.28 16.80
N LYS A 220 -4.57 -9.06 17.54
CA LYS A 220 -5.09 -10.08 18.48
C LYS A 220 -5.93 -9.43 19.58
N GLN A 221 -5.49 -8.32 20.16
CA GLN A 221 -6.23 -7.60 21.19
C GLN A 221 -7.56 -7.04 20.68
N LEU A 222 -7.61 -6.55 19.43
CA LEU A 222 -8.87 -6.13 18.81
C LEU A 222 -9.83 -7.31 18.62
N ALA A 223 -9.33 -8.45 18.15
CA ALA A 223 -10.16 -9.64 17.90
C ALA A 223 -10.64 -10.34 19.19
N GLN A 224 -9.83 -10.36 20.24
CA GLN A 224 -10.16 -10.95 21.54
C GLN A 224 -11.26 -10.20 22.30
N SER A 225 -11.59 -8.98 21.89
CA SER A 225 -12.66 -8.22 22.53
C SER A 225 -14.02 -8.92 22.45
N ASN A 226 -14.27 -9.90 21.57
CA ASN A 226 -15.59 -10.46 21.25
C ASN A 226 -16.60 -9.44 20.66
N TRP A 227 -16.29 -8.14 20.66
CA TRP A 227 -17.14 -7.06 20.14
C TRP A 227 -16.75 -6.60 18.73
N THR A 228 -15.57 -6.99 18.26
CA THR A 228 -15.04 -6.59 16.94
C THR A 228 -14.57 -7.79 16.17
N THR A 229 -15.26 -8.12 15.08
CA THR A 229 -14.73 -9.02 14.05
C THR A 229 -13.78 -8.22 13.18
N TRP A 230 -12.49 -8.56 13.21
CA TRP A 230 -11.55 -8.05 12.22
C TRP A 230 -11.89 -8.66 10.86
N ILE A 231 -12.71 -7.95 10.07
CA ILE A 231 -12.84 -8.24 8.64
C ILE A 231 -11.63 -7.59 8.00
N GLY A 232 -10.56 -8.38 7.86
CA GLY A 232 -9.44 -7.94 7.05
C GLY A 232 -9.96 -7.65 5.65
N VAL A 233 -9.93 -6.39 5.22
CA VAL A 233 -9.92 -6.13 3.78
C VAL A 233 -8.56 -6.65 3.34
N HIS A 234 -8.63 -7.88 2.88
CA HIS A 234 -7.51 -8.73 2.58
C HIS A 234 -6.74 -8.14 1.44
#